data_AF-A0A5C6M3R8-F1
#
_entry.id   AF-A0A5C6M3R8-F1
#
_cell.length_a   1.000
_cell.length_b   1.000
_cell.length_c   1.000
_cell.angle_alpha   90.00
_cell.angle_beta   90.00
_cell.angle_gamma   90.00
#
_symmetry.space_group_name_H-M   'P 1'
#
loop_
_entity.id
_entity.type
_entity.pdbx_description
1 polymer ?
#
loop_
_entity_poly.entity_id
_entity_poly.type
_entity_poly.pdbx_seq_one_letter_code
_entity_poly.pdbx_strand_id
1 'polypeptide(L)'
;MRDSCDVYAAIRLAAPGGLGSAEDQDVTEEPSQPLRECMRLAADRDLIAAQYAGGFRELLGIGCEWLREAAVRNPDQRQQVVELALRLLAEFGDSLIARKCGPGLSAQAALLAGRVLAAGWPDGAAAVSAMAELDGFLRSEGNRRNPGTTADMTAGILFAALRDGQFIMDPVQFGAVDSVVAG
;
A
#
# COMPACT_ATOMS: atom_id res chain seq x y z
N MET A 1 -4.33 -26.45 -3.11
CA MET A 1 -5.03 -26.38 -4.41
C MET A 1 -6.31 -25.55 -4.31
N ARG A 2 -7.23 -25.86 -3.40
CA ARG A 2 -8.46 -25.07 -3.24
C ARG A 2 -8.22 -23.56 -3.10
N ASP A 3 -7.29 -23.16 -2.23
CA ASP A 3 -6.98 -21.73 -2.02
C ASP A 3 -6.53 -21.02 -3.30
N SER A 4 -5.73 -21.67 -4.16
CA SER A 4 -5.30 -21.05 -5.43
C SER A 4 -6.48 -20.93 -6.39
N CYS A 5 -7.32 -21.96 -6.52
CA CYS A 5 -8.52 -21.90 -7.35
C CYS A 5 -9.47 -20.76 -6.91
N ASP A 6 -9.73 -20.65 -5.60
CA ASP A 6 -10.63 -19.65 -5.03
C ASP A 6 -10.05 -18.23 -5.21
N VAL A 7 -8.74 -18.03 -4.99
CA VAL A 7 -8.08 -16.73 -5.21
C VAL A 7 -8.07 -16.35 -6.69
N TYR A 8 -7.77 -17.28 -7.60
CA TYR A 8 -7.79 -17.01 -9.03
C TYR A 8 -9.20 -16.62 -9.50
N ALA A 9 -10.23 -17.33 -9.01
CA ALA A 9 -11.61 -16.97 -9.26
C ALA A 9 -11.96 -15.57 -8.72
N ALA A 10 -11.53 -15.24 -7.50
CA ALA A 10 -11.75 -13.93 -6.91
C ALA A 10 -11.04 -12.80 -7.70
N ILE A 11 -9.81 -13.03 -8.17
CA ILE A 11 -9.08 -12.07 -9.01
C ILE A 11 -9.82 -11.84 -10.33
N ARG A 12 -10.31 -12.90 -10.99
CA ARG A 12 -11.10 -12.77 -12.22
C ARG A 12 -12.40 -12.01 -11.98
N LEU A 13 -13.09 -12.25 -10.86
CA LEU A 13 -14.31 -11.54 -10.48
C LEU A 13 -14.05 -10.06 -10.17
N ALA A 14 -12.95 -9.74 -9.49
CA ALA A 14 -12.55 -8.38 -9.19
C ALA A 14 -12.08 -7.60 -10.43
N ALA A 15 -11.65 -8.32 -11.48
CA ALA A 15 -11.16 -7.77 -12.75
C ALA A 15 -10.16 -6.60 -12.59
N PRO A 16 -9.07 -6.77 -11.81
CA PRO A 16 -8.21 -5.66 -11.48
C PRO A 16 -7.41 -5.18 -12.70
N GLY A 17 -7.34 -3.86 -12.88
CA GLY A 17 -6.79 -3.27 -14.09
C GLY A 17 -5.30 -3.59 -14.30
N GLY A 18 -4.95 -4.00 -15.52
CA GLY A 18 -3.58 -4.14 -16.01
C GLY A 18 -2.93 -5.53 -15.82
N LEU A 19 -3.66 -6.56 -15.40
CA LEU A 19 -3.09 -7.91 -15.15
C LEU A 19 -2.20 -8.48 -16.28
N GLY A 20 -2.49 -8.15 -17.55
CA GLY A 20 -1.75 -8.70 -18.68
C GLY A 20 -1.94 -10.21 -18.79
N SER A 21 -0.95 -10.90 -19.36
CA SER A 21 -0.86 -12.36 -19.39
C SER A 21 0.47 -12.83 -18.80
N ALA A 22 0.49 -14.03 -18.22
CA ALA A 22 1.66 -14.70 -17.70
C ALA A 22 1.93 -16.00 -18.48
N GLU A 23 3.20 -16.34 -18.70
CA GLU A 23 3.57 -17.58 -19.38
C GLU A 23 3.24 -18.82 -18.52
N ASP A 24 3.41 -18.71 -17.21
CA ASP A 24 3.13 -19.77 -16.24
C ASP A 24 2.06 -19.35 -15.23
N GLN A 25 1.12 -20.25 -14.94
CA GLN A 25 0.03 -20.06 -13.97
C GLN A 25 -0.78 -18.77 -14.21
N ASP A 26 -1.12 -18.47 -15.47
CA ASP A 26 -1.95 -17.32 -15.82
C ASP A 26 -3.28 -17.32 -15.04
N VAL A 27 -3.67 -16.17 -14.50
CA VAL A 27 -4.85 -16.05 -13.64
C VAL A 27 -6.17 -16.25 -14.39
N THR A 28 -6.14 -16.18 -15.73
CA THR A 28 -7.29 -16.53 -16.59
C THR A 28 -7.54 -18.03 -16.64
N GLU A 29 -6.56 -18.86 -16.28
CA GLU A 29 -6.65 -20.32 -16.28
C GLU A 29 -6.90 -20.90 -14.88
N GLU A 30 -6.99 -22.23 -14.79
CA GLU A 30 -7.08 -22.94 -13.52
C GLU A 30 -5.66 -23.19 -12.97
N PRO A 31 -5.37 -22.82 -11.70
CA PRO A 31 -4.05 -23.00 -11.15
C PRO A 31 -3.74 -24.48 -10.91
N SER A 32 -2.53 -24.88 -11.27
CA SER A 32 -2.02 -26.24 -11.07
C SER A 32 -1.13 -26.39 -9.82
N GLN A 33 -0.81 -25.27 -9.17
CA GLN A 33 0.08 -25.23 -8.01
C GLN A 33 -0.60 -24.63 -6.76
N PRO A 34 -0.06 -24.88 -5.55
CA PRO A 34 -0.51 -24.20 -4.33
C PRO A 34 -0.32 -22.68 -4.43
N LEU A 35 -1.18 -21.91 -3.75
CA LEU A 35 -1.21 -20.45 -3.85
C LEU A 35 0.16 -19.78 -3.64
N ARG A 36 0.93 -20.20 -2.63
CA ARG A 36 2.27 -19.63 -2.38
C ARG A 36 3.25 -19.85 -3.52
N GLU A 37 3.15 -20.99 -4.22
CA GLU A 37 3.98 -21.29 -5.39
C GLU A 37 3.60 -20.38 -6.56
N CYS A 38 2.30 -20.23 -6.83
CA CYS A 38 1.78 -19.28 -7.82
C CYS A 38 2.25 -17.84 -7.53
N MET A 39 2.16 -17.39 -6.28
CA MET A 39 2.59 -16.05 -5.88
C MET A 39 4.10 -15.83 -6.05
N ARG A 40 4.91 -16.88 -5.85
CA ARG A 40 6.37 -16.78 -6.05
C ARG A 40 6.73 -16.48 -7.50
N LEU A 41 5.96 -16.97 -8.47
CA LEU A 41 6.17 -16.69 -9.90
C LEU A 41 5.92 -15.21 -10.27
N ALA A 42 5.15 -14.49 -9.46
CA ALA A 42 4.84 -13.08 -9.67
C ALA A 42 5.59 -12.13 -8.72
N ALA A 43 6.38 -12.65 -7.78
CA ALA A 43 6.98 -11.88 -6.69
C ALA A 43 7.87 -10.71 -7.16
N ASP A 44 8.55 -10.85 -8.30
CA ASP A 44 9.45 -9.80 -8.82
C ASP A 44 8.71 -8.58 -9.39
N ARG A 45 7.41 -8.73 -9.71
CA ARG A 45 6.61 -7.68 -10.39
C ARG A 45 5.34 -7.27 -9.63
N ASP A 46 4.95 -8.02 -8.61
CA ASP A 46 3.78 -7.76 -7.79
C ASP A 46 4.14 -7.83 -6.30
N LEU A 47 4.06 -6.69 -5.62
CA LEU A 47 4.49 -6.60 -4.23
C LEU A 47 3.59 -7.42 -3.29
N ILE A 48 2.31 -7.59 -3.61
CA ILE A 48 1.41 -8.45 -2.83
C ILE A 48 1.85 -9.90 -2.98
N ALA A 49 2.15 -10.33 -4.21
CA ALA A 49 2.67 -11.66 -4.47
C ALA A 49 4.01 -11.91 -3.73
N ALA A 50 4.90 -10.92 -3.70
CA ALA A 50 6.14 -10.97 -2.91
C ALA A 50 5.86 -11.19 -1.41
N GLN A 51 4.81 -10.56 -0.86
CA GLN A 51 4.43 -10.78 0.53
C GLN A 51 3.92 -12.20 0.80
N TYR A 52 3.10 -12.76 -0.09
CA TYR A 52 2.65 -14.14 0.04
C TYR A 52 3.82 -15.13 -0.06
N ALA A 53 4.76 -14.88 -0.98
CA ALA A 53 5.96 -15.71 -1.15
C ALA A 53 6.89 -15.63 0.07
N GLY A 54 7.10 -14.42 0.61
CA GLY A 54 7.95 -14.15 1.78
C GLY A 54 7.27 -14.42 3.14
N GLY A 55 5.98 -14.74 3.15
CA GLY A 55 5.19 -14.93 4.36
C GLY A 55 5.02 -13.64 5.18
N PHE A 56 4.97 -12.47 4.52
CA PHE A 56 4.80 -11.14 5.10
C PHE A 56 5.88 -10.71 6.11
N ARG A 57 6.98 -11.47 6.25
CA ARG A 57 7.99 -11.22 7.30
C ARG A 57 8.63 -9.85 7.17
N GLU A 58 9.01 -9.47 5.95
CA GLU A 58 9.69 -8.21 5.67
C GLU A 58 8.72 -7.03 5.85
N LEU A 59 7.54 -7.10 5.22
CA LEU A 59 6.55 -6.03 5.34
C LEU A 59 6.09 -5.79 6.78
N LEU A 60 5.80 -6.84 7.54
CA LEU A 60 5.34 -6.68 8.92
C LEU A 60 6.48 -6.26 9.85
N GLY A 61 7.71 -6.72 9.60
CA GLY A 61 8.88 -6.28 10.37
C GLY A 61 9.13 -4.78 10.19
N ILE A 62 9.37 -4.36 8.94
CA ILE A 62 9.72 -2.99 8.60
C ILE A 62 8.53 -2.05 8.80
N GLY A 63 7.33 -2.45 8.38
CA GLY A 63 6.13 -1.62 8.45
C GLY A 63 5.74 -1.27 9.88
N CYS A 64 5.77 -2.25 10.80
CA CYS A 64 5.47 -1.97 12.21
C CYS A 64 6.55 -1.11 12.87
N GLU A 65 7.80 -1.23 12.44
CA GLU A 65 8.89 -0.36 12.91
C GLU A 65 8.70 1.08 12.45
N TRP A 66 8.42 1.29 11.17
CA TRP A 66 8.16 2.62 10.63
C TRP A 66 6.92 3.28 11.25
N LEU A 67 5.86 2.51 11.52
CA LEU A 67 4.69 3.03 12.21
C LEU A 67 5.02 3.49 13.64
N ARG A 68 5.84 2.72 14.37
CA ARG A 68 6.33 3.10 15.71
C ARG A 68 7.19 4.35 15.66
N GLU A 69 8.09 4.46 14.70
CA GLU A 69 8.89 5.66 14.50
C GLU A 69 8.04 6.90 14.19
N ALA A 70 7.02 6.76 13.34
CA ALA A 70 6.10 7.84 13.00
C ALA A 70 5.34 8.31 14.25
N ALA A 71 4.93 7.37 15.11
CA ALA A 71 4.25 7.68 16.37
C ALA A 71 5.13 8.45 17.37
N VAL A 72 6.46 8.24 17.35
CA VAL A 72 7.39 9.02 18.16
C VAL A 72 7.51 10.46 17.66
N ARG A 73 7.44 10.68 16.35
CA ARG A 73 7.59 12.01 15.74
C ARG A 73 6.30 12.82 15.75
N ASN A 74 5.14 12.17 15.72
CA ASN A 74 3.87 12.85 15.54
C ASN A 74 2.73 12.19 16.35
N PRO A 75 2.00 12.92 17.21
CA PRO A 75 0.85 12.38 17.93
C PRO A 75 -0.43 12.21 17.06
N ASP A 76 -0.54 12.85 15.89
CA ASP A 76 -1.66 12.65 14.97
C ASP A 76 -1.51 11.33 14.22
N GLN A 77 -2.34 10.36 14.58
CA GLN A 77 -2.34 9.02 14.03
C GLN A 77 -2.65 8.97 12.54
N ARG A 78 -3.45 9.92 12.01
CA ARG A 78 -3.69 9.99 10.57
C ARG A 78 -2.41 10.36 9.83
N GLN A 79 -1.60 11.24 10.42
CA GLN A 79 -0.29 11.61 9.86
C GLN A 79 0.72 10.46 9.96
N GLN A 80 0.66 9.65 11.02
CA GLN A 80 1.47 8.43 11.14
C GLN A 80 1.16 7.44 10.00
N VAL A 81 -0.12 7.24 9.70
CA VAL A 81 -0.57 6.38 8.59
C VAL A 81 -0.12 6.93 7.24
N VAL A 82 -0.22 8.25 7.04
CA VAL A 82 0.27 8.90 5.82
C VAL A 82 1.78 8.74 5.69
N GLU A 83 2.54 8.93 6.76
CA GLU A 83 4.00 8.73 6.74
C GLU A 83 4.37 7.28 6.39
N LEU A 84 3.66 6.30 6.96
CA LEU A 84 3.85 4.89 6.61
C LEU A 84 3.62 4.64 5.10
N ALA A 85 2.51 5.15 4.56
CA ALA A 85 2.20 5.02 3.14
C ALA A 85 3.26 5.71 2.25
N LEU A 86 3.75 6.89 2.64
CA LEU A 86 4.82 7.59 1.94
C LEU A 86 6.13 6.78 1.93
N ARG A 87 6.50 6.18 3.06
CA ARG A 87 7.71 5.34 3.17
C ARG A 87 7.61 4.10 2.30
N LEU A 88 6.47 3.41 2.33
CA LEU A 88 6.21 2.25 1.49
C LEU A 88 6.30 2.60 0.00
N LEU A 89 5.65 3.69 -0.42
CA LEU A 89 5.68 4.15 -1.80
C LEU A 89 7.11 4.57 -2.22
N ALA A 90 7.85 5.25 -1.35
CA ALA A 90 9.21 5.69 -1.63
C ALA A 90 10.19 4.52 -1.76
N GLU A 91 10.05 3.50 -0.91
CA GLU A 91 10.95 2.33 -0.88
C GLU A 91 10.67 1.36 -2.04
N PHE A 92 9.40 1.00 -2.25
CA PHE A 92 9.03 -0.11 -3.14
C PHE A 92 8.39 0.35 -4.45
N GLY A 93 8.00 1.62 -4.57
CA GLY A 93 7.06 2.06 -5.59
C GLY A 93 5.69 1.41 -5.39
N ASP A 94 4.91 1.36 -6.47
CA ASP A 94 3.58 0.75 -6.46
C ASP A 94 3.39 -0.17 -7.68
N SER A 95 3.12 -1.46 -7.43
CA SER A 95 2.94 -2.44 -8.50
C SER A 95 1.64 -2.23 -9.29
N LEU A 96 0.59 -1.66 -8.70
CA LEU A 96 -0.63 -1.33 -9.44
C LEU A 96 -0.40 -0.17 -10.42
N ILE A 97 0.36 0.85 -10.00
CA ILE A 97 0.82 1.91 -10.91
C ILE A 97 1.71 1.31 -12.00
N ALA A 98 2.72 0.51 -11.63
CA ALA A 98 3.63 -0.11 -12.61
C ALA A 98 2.87 -0.92 -13.66
N ARG A 99 1.82 -1.63 -13.22
CA ARG A 99 0.98 -2.46 -14.07
C ARG A 99 0.03 -1.66 -14.97
N LYS A 100 -0.54 -0.56 -14.50
CA LYS A 100 -1.48 0.29 -15.28
C LYS A 100 -0.81 1.35 -16.16
N CYS A 101 0.36 1.81 -15.75
CA CYS A 101 1.01 3.02 -16.22
C CYS A 101 2.50 2.81 -16.58
N GLY A 102 3.05 1.64 -16.29
CA GLY A 102 4.45 1.30 -16.55
C GLY A 102 5.39 1.58 -15.38
N PRO A 103 6.54 0.90 -15.32
CA PRO A 103 7.49 0.99 -14.20
C PRO A 103 8.07 2.40 -14.02
N GLY A 104 8.21 3.18 -15.10
CA GLY A 104 8.70 4.56 -15.03
C GLY A 104 7.81 5.49 -14.20
N LEU A 105 6.47 5.38 -14.34
CA LEU A 105 5.54 6.18 -13.54
C LEU A 105 5.47 5.70 -12.08
N SER A 106 5.67 4.40 -11.83
CA SER A 106 5.81 3.87 -10.46
C SER A 106 7.08 4.42 -9.78
N ALA A 107 8.22 4.41 -10.48
CA ALA A 107 9.47 5.00 -9.98
C ALA A 107 9.35 6.51 -9.76
N GLN A 108 8.61 7.23 -10.61
CA GLN A 108 8.33 8.65 -10.39
C GLN A 108 7.48 8.89 -9.14
N ALA A 109 6.47 8.05 -8.89
CA ALA A 109 5.67 8.11 -7.67
C ALA A 109 6.55 7.92 -6.42
N ALA A 110 7.44 6.92 -6.45
CA ALA A 110 8.40 6.66 -5.38
C ALA A 110 9.32 7.85 -5.12
N LEU A 111 9.87 8.45 -6.18
CA LEU A 111 10.72 9.64 -6.07
C LEU A 111 9.98 10.82 -5.42
N LEU A 112 8.73 11.08 -5.83
CA LEU A 112 7.93 12.16 -5.26
C LEU A 112 7.60 11.90 -3.79
N ALA A 113 7.25 10.67 -3.41
CA ALA A 113 7.05 10.28 -2.02
C ALA A 113 8.32 10.49 -1.17
N GLY A 114 9.49 10.11 -1.70
CA GLY A 114 10.77 10.36 -1.06
C GLY A 114 11.06 11.84 -0.84
N ARG A 115 10.67 12.72 -1.77
CA ARG A 115 10.80 14.18 -1.59
C ARG A 115 9.91 14.71 -0.47
N VAL A 116 8.69 14.19 -0.33
CA VAL A 116 7.79 14.57 0.77
C VAL A 116 8.43 14.24 2.12
N LEU A 117 9.00 13.04 2.26
CA LEU A 117 9.71 12.62 3.47
C LEU A 117 10.95 13.47 3.73
N ALA A 118 11.78 13.72 2.70
CA ALA A 118 13.00 14.52 2.81
C ALA A 118 12.72 15.99 3.16
N ALA A 119 11.53 16.51 2.82
CA ALA A 119 11.08 17.85 3.16
C ALA A 119 10.58 17.99 4.61
N GLY A 120 10.52 16.89 5.38
CA GLY A 120 10.17 16.91 6.80
C GLY A 120 8.68 16.77 7.10
N TRP A 121 7.94 16.00 6.28
CA TRP A 121 6.51 15.73 6.51
C TRP A 121 6.17 15.39 7.98
N PRO A 122 5.06 15.92 8.53
CA PRO A 122 4.04 16.74 7.87
C PRO A 122 4.24 18.25 7.95
N ASP A 123 5.33 18.71 8.58
CA ASP A 123 5.48 20.11 8.95
C ASP A 123 6.29 20.91 7.92
N GLY A 124 5.98 22.21 7.86
CA GLY A 124 6.71 23.17 7.04
C GLY A 124 6.19 23.30 5.61
N ALA A 125 6.40 24.49 5.04
CA ALA A 125 5.91 24.84 3.71
C ALA A 125 6.47 23.93 2.60
N ALA A 126 7.71 23.44 2.75
CA ALA A 126 8.35 22.54 1.79
C ALA A 126 7.64 21.18 1.73
N ALA A 127 7.32 20.57 2.87
CA ALA A 127 6.62 19.30 2.94
C ALA A 127 5.19 19.41 2.39
N VAL A 128 4.47 20.48 2.72
CA VAL A 128 3.12 20.75 2.19
C VAL A 128 3.15 20.92 0.67
N SER A 129 4.12 21.67 0.13
CA SER A 129 4.27 21.85 -1.32
C SER A 129 4.61 20.53 -2.02
N ALA A 130 5.53 19.74 -1.46
CA ALA A 130 5.90 18.44 -2.01
C ALA A 130 4.73 17.45 -1.98
N MET A 131 3.92 17.46 -0.92
CA MET A 131 2.73 16.62 -0.82
C MET A 131 1.69 17.03 -1.86
N ALA A 132 1.49 18.33 -2.10
CA ALA A 132 0.58 18.79 -3.14
C ALA A 132 1.04 18.37 -4.56
N GLU A 133 2.36 18.38 -4.81
CA GLU A 133 2.93 17.86 -6.06
C GLU A 133 2.66 16.36 -6.22
N LEU A 134 2.95 15.57 -5.18
CA LEU A 134 2.69 14.13 -5.17
C LEU A 134 1.19 13.84 -5.39
N ASP A 135 0.32 14.49 -4.64
CA ASP A 135 -1.13 14.30 -4.74
C ASP A 135 -1.66 14.63 -6.15
N GLY A 136 -1.22 15.75 -6.72
CA GLY A 136 -1.55 16.13 -8.10
C GLY A 136 -1.05 15.10 -9.12
N PHE A 137 0.14 14.55 -8.91
CA PHE A 137 0.66 13.47 -9.74
C PHE A 137 -0.19 12.20 -9.64
N LEU A 138 -0.53 11.73 -8.43
CA LEU A 138 -1.28 10.48 -8.22
C LEU A 138 -2.72 10.55 -8.74
N ARG A 139 -3.34 11.74 -8.71
CA ARG A 139 -4.72 11.97 -9.19
C ARG A 139 -4.84 12.18 -10.70
N SER A 140 -3.72 12.41 -11.38
CA SER A 140 -3.71 12.64 -12.82
C SER A 140 -4.19 11.43 -13.64
N GLU A 141 -4.58 11.69 -14.88
CA GLU A 141 -5.07 10.66 -15.83
C GLU A 141 -6.26 9.84 -15.30
N GLY A 142 -7.20 10.48 -14.60
CA GLY A 142 -8.41 9.81 -14.11
C GLY A 142 -8.10 8.77 -13.02
N ASN A 143 -7.21 9.11 -12.08
CA ASN A 143 -6.77 8.24 -10.97
C ASN A 143 -6.10 6.93 -11.41
N ARG A 144 -5.59 6.85 -12.65
CA ARG A 144 -4.83 5.69 -13.12
C ARG A 144 -3.55 5.46 -12.33
N ARG A 145 -3.00 6.53 -11.74
CA ARG A 145 -1.79 6.55 -10.92
C ARG A 145 -2.08 6.44 -9.41
N ASN A 146 -3.27 5.97 -9.02
CA ASN A 146 -3.60 5.73 -7.62
C ASN A 146 -2.76 4.55 -7.07
N PRO A 147 -2.00 4.74 -5.97
CA PRO A 147 -1.11 3.71 -5.42
C PRO A 147 -1.88 2.69 -4.57
N GLY A 148 -2.66 1.84 -5.24
CA GLY A 148 -3.54 0.88 -4.58
C GLY A 148 -2.77 -0.22 -3.84
N THR A 149 -1.65 -0.68 -4.38
CA THR A 149 -0.83 -1.69 -3.71
C THR A 149 -0.26 -1.14 -2.39
N THR A 150 0.20 0.11 -2.41
CA THR A 150 0.69 0.81 -1.21
C THR A 150 -0.41 0.91 -0.15
N ALA A 151 -1.64 1.21 -0.57
CA ALA A 151 -2.79 1.27 0.34
C ALA A 151 -3.08 -0.11 0.96
N ASP A 152 -3.07 -1.18 0.17
CA ASP A 152 -3.27 -2.56 0.65
C ASP A 152 -2.18 -2.97 1.67
N MET A 153 -0.92 -2.64 1.40
CA MET A 153 0.20 -2.90 2.30
C MET A 153 0.07 -2.12 3.61
N THR A 154 -0.28 -0.83 3.52
CA THR A 154 -0.54 0.03 4.68
C THR A 154 -1.64 -0.57 5.56
N ALA A 155 -2.76 -0.99 4.96
CA ALA A 155 -3.86 -1.63 5.66
C ALA A 155 -3.44 -2.95 6.34
N GLY A 156 -2.64 -3.78 5.65
CA GLY A 156 -2.11 -5.03 6.21
C GLY A 156 -1.20 -4.81 7.44
N ILE A 157 -0.35 -3.79 7.39
CA ILE A 157 0.51 -3.40 8.54
C ILE A 157 -0.34 -2.89 9.70
N LEU A 158 -1.31 -2.00 9.43
CA LEU A 158 -2.20 -1.48 10.47
C LEU A 158 -2.99 -2.59 11.14
N PHE A 159 -3.51 -3.55 10.37
CA PHE A 159 -4.19 -4.72 10.93
C PHE A 159 -3.28 -5.50 11.88
N ALA A 160 -2.05 -5.79 11.48
CA ALA A 160 -1.10 -6.52 12.32
C ALA A 160 -0.75 -5.73 13.59
N ALA A 161 -0.49 -4.42 13.47
CA ALA A 161 -0.18 -3.55 14.60
C ALA A 161 -1.35 -3.44 15.59
N LEU A 162 -2.59 -3.35 15.09
CA LEU A 162 -3.80 -3.37 15.92
C LEU A 162 -3.98 -4.71 16.64
N ARG A 163 -3.83 -5.82 15.92
CA ARG A 163 -3.93 -7.18 16.48
C ARG A 163 -2.92 -7.41 17.59
N ASP A 164 -1.69 -6.92 17.41
CA ASP A 164 -0.58 -7.14 18.34
C ASP A 164 -0.48 -6.08 19.44
N GLY A 165 -1.41 -5.11 19.49
CA GLY A 165 -1.42 -4.04 20.47
C GLY A 165 -0.28 -3.03 20.31
N GLN A 166 0.37 -3.00 19.15
CA GLN A 166 1.44 -2.04 18.82
C GLN A 166 0.90 -0.70 18.31
N PHE A 167 -0.38 -0.67 17.92
CA PHE A 167 -1.11 0.53 17.56
C PHE A 167 -2.49 0.46 18.24
N ILE A 168 -2.84 1.48 19.02
CA ILE A 168 -4.13 1.61 19.68
C ILE A 168 -4.81 2.82 19.07
N MET A 169 -5.98 2.62 18.44
CA MET A 169 -6.71 3.74 17.83
C MET A 169 -7.13 4.73 18.91
N ASP A 170 -6.79 5.99 18.69
CA ASP A 170 -7.27 7.11 19.47
C ASP A 170 -8.74 7.37 19.08
N PRO A 171 -9.69 7.16 20.00
CA PRO A 171 -11.12 7.35 19.71
C PRO A 171 -11.47 8.81 19.44
N VAL A 172 -10.63 9.79 19.80
CA VAL A 172 -10.84 11.20 19.45
C VAL A 172 -10.45 11.46 18.00
N GLN A 173 -9.43 10.77 17.49
CA GLN A 173 -8.94 10.95 16.12
C GLN A 173 -9.67 10.08 15.09
N PHE A 174 -10.19 8.93 15.52
CA PHE A 174 -10.88 7.96 14.65
C PHE A 174 -12.33 7.68 15.07
N GLY A 175 -12.85 8.34 16.10
CA GLY A 175 -14.26 8.23 16.48
C GLY A 175 -15.18 8.80 15.40
N ALA A 176 -16.39 8.25 15.31
CA ALA A 176 -17.45 8.88 14.54
C ALA A 176 -17.68 10.29 15.08
N VAL A 177 -17.74 11.28 14.17
CA VAL A 177 -18.08 12.66 14.50
C VAL A 177 -19.59 12.72 14.78
N ASP A 178 -20.06 12.08 15.86
CA ASP A 178 -21.49 12.05 16.17
C ASP A 178 -21.85 13.03 17.29
N SER A 179 -22.71 13.97 16.92
CA SER A 179 -23.58 14.81 17.77
C SER A 179 -22.92 15.88 18.64
N VAL A 180 -22.54 17.00 18.01
CA VAL A 180 -22.84 18.30 18.62
C VAL A 180 -24.37 18.44 18.60
N VAL A 181 -24.99 17.98 19.69
CA VAL A 181 -26.38 18.28 20.02
C VAL A 181 -26.49 19.80 20.15
N ALA A 182 -27.16 20.43 19.19
CA ALA A 182 -27.67 21.78 19.38
C ALA A 182 -28.78 21.71 20.43
N GLY A 183 -28.44 22.13 21.65
CA GLY A 183 -29.40 22.60 22.65
C GLY A 183 -29.70 24.09 22.46
#